data_AF-A0A978SEV1-F1
#
_entry.id   AF-A0A978SEV1-F1
#
_cell.length_a   1.000
_cell.length_b   1.000
_cell.length_c   1.000
_cell.angle_alpha   90.00
_cell.angle_beta   90.00
_cell.angle_gamma   90.00
#
_symmetry.space_group_name_H-M   'P 1'
#
loop_
_entity.id
_entity.type
_entity.pdbx_description
1 polymer ?
#
loop_
_entity_poly.entity_id
_entity_poly.type
_entity_poly.pdbx_seq_one_letter_code
_entity_poly.pdbx_strand_id
1 'polypeptide(L)'
;MQATQPTELTLEKVNLAVQAILEALGNPETELHRKALSAFQGGDHQTVKRLASTNLSDYYCKALGYLGGALKLTPNTDTILAESARAAADFIKEKTLARLGGEIEKALS
;
A
#
# COMPACT_ATOMS: atom_id res chain seq x y z
N MET A 1 -3.69 18.16 -31.97
CA MET A 1 -3.44 17.44 -30.70
C MET A 1 -3.48 15.96 -31.01
N GLN A 2 -2.34 15.27 -30.95
CA GLN A 2 -2.29 13.82 -31.12
C GLN A 2 -2.94 13.19 -29.88
N ALA A 3 -4.05 12.50 -30.07
CA ALA A 3 -4.60 11.64 -29.03
C ALA A 3 -3.57 10.56 -28.74
N THR A 4 -2.94 10.62 -27.57
CA THR A 4 -2.17 9.50 -27.05
C THR A 4 -3.11 8.31 -27.01
N GLN A 5 -2.81 7.27 -27.81
CA GLN A 5 -3.51 6.01 -27.70
C GLN A 5 -3.38 5.55 -26.24
N PRO A 6 -4.47 5.13 -25.57
CA PRO A 6 -4.37 4.61 -24.22
C PRO A 6 -3.43 3.41 -24.26
N THR A 7 -2.27 3.54 -23.62
CA THR A 7 -1.32 2.45 -23.53
C THR A 7 -2.00 1.31 -22.77
N GLU A 8 -2.14 0.14 -23.39
CA GLU A 8 -2.81 -1.00 -22.77
C GLU A 8 -2.15 -1.34 -21.42
N LEU A 9 -3.00 -1.49 -20.40
CA LEU A 9 -2.58 -1.88 -19.06
C LEU A 9 -2.32 -3.39 -19.04
N THR A 10 -1.06 -3.77 -18.88
CA THR A 10 -0.64 -5.17 -18.84
C THR A 10 -0.37 -5.61 -17.40
N LEU A 11 -0.44 -6.93 -17.15
CA LEU A 11 -0.12 -7.48 -15.83
C LEU A 11 1.33 -7.16 -15.42
N GLU A 12 2.24 -7.15 -16.38
CA GLU A 12 3.64 -6.75 -16.17
C GLU A 12 3.76 -5.33 -15.61
N LYS A 13 3.09 -4.35 -16.25
CA LYS A 13 3.08 -2.96 -15.77
C LYS A 13 2.45 -2.84 -14.38
N VAL A 14 1.38 -3.59 -14.13
CA VAL A 14 0.73 -3.62 -12.82
C VAL A 14 1.65 -4.20 -11.76
N ASN A 15 2.37 -5.28 -12.06
CA ASN A 15 3.34 -5.86 -11.13
C ASN A 15 4.50 -4.91 -10.82
N LEU A 16 4.99 -4.16 -11.82
CA LEU A 16 5.99 -3.11 -11.59
C LEU A 16 5.46 -1.99 -10.68
N ALA A 17 4.21 -1.56 -10.89
CA ALA A 17 3.58 -0.57 -10.03
C ALA A 17 3.35 -1.10 -8.59
N VAL A 18 2.89 -2.34 -8.45
CA VAL A 18 2.73 -3.04 -7.17
C VAL A 18 4.08 -3.07 -6.42
N GLN A 19 5.16 -3.44 -7.11
CA GLN A 19 6.50 -3.49 -6.53
C GLN A 19 6.95 -2.12 -6.03
N ALA A 20 6.79 -1.06 -6.83
CA ALA A 20 7.15 0.29 -6.42
C ALA A 20 6.34 0.76 -5.19
N ILE A 21 5.07 0.38 -5.10
CA ILE A 21 4.23 0.69 -3.94
C ILE A 21 4.67 -0.09 -2.70
N LEU A 22 5.04 -1.37 -2.83
CA LEU A 22 5.56 -2.17 -1.73
C LEU A 22 6.89 -1.62 -1.20
N GLU A 23 7.77 -1.17 -2.09
CA GLU A 23 9.02 -0.52 -1.72
C GLU A 23 8.77 0.78 -0.94
N ALA A 24 7.83 1.60 -1.40
CA ALA A 24 7.43 2.82 -0.69
C ALA A 24 6.76 2.53 0.66
N LEU A 25 5.95 1.47 0.75
CA LEU A 25 5.28 1.05 1.97
C LEU A 25 6.28 0.60 3.06
N GLY A 26 7.40 0.01 2.63
CA GLY A 26 8.51 -0.35 3.50
C GLY A 26 8.18 -1.48 4.50
N ASN A 27 8.96 -1.51 5.58
CA ASN A 27 8.94 -2.61 6.53
C ASN A 27 7.72 -2.57 7.49
N PRO A 28 7.14 -3.74 7.83
CA PRO A 28 6.07 -3.83 8.80
C PRO A 28 6.55 -3.46 10.21
N GLU A 29 5.77 -2.66 10.95
CA GLU A 29 6.11 -2.21 12.31
C GLU A 29 5.38 -2.98 13.41
N THR A 30 4.22 -3.56 13.08
CA THR A 30 3.37 -4.30 14.03
C THR A 30 3.19 -5.76 13.61
N GLU A 31 2.71 -6.61 14.52
CA GLU A 31 2.30 -7.98 14.18
C GLU A 31 1.17 -8.01 13.15
N LEU A 32 0.26 -7.04 13.22
CA LEU A 32 -0.80 -6.89 12.23
C LEU A 32 -0.21 -6.64 10.83
N HIS A 33 0.77 -5.74 10.71
CA HIS A 33 1.44 -5.46 9.44
C HIS A 33 2.18 -6.70 8.93
N ARG A 34 2.90 -7.42 9.81
CA ARG A 34 3.59 -8.67 9.44
C ARG A 34 2.63 -9.71 8.92
N LYS A 35 1.48 -9.90 9.59
CA LYS A 35 0.43 -10.82 9.16
C LYS A 35 -0.15 -10.42 7.81
N ALA A 36 -0.43 -9.13 7.59
CA ALA A 36 -0.95 -8.63 6.34
C ALA A 36 0.04 -8.81 5.18
N LEU A 37 1.32 -8.47 5.40
CA LEU A 37 2.38 -8.64 4.39
C LEU A 37 2.59 -10.10 4.04
N SER A 38 2.66 -10.99 5.04
CA SER A 38 2.80 -12.43 4.82
C SER A 38 1.62 -13.01 4.03
N ALA A 39 0.39 -12.62 4.36
CA ALA A 39 -0.79 -13.04 3.59
C ALA A 39 -0.74 -12.51 2.15
N PHE A 40 -0.30 -11.27 1.93
CA PHE A 40 -0.16 -10.70 0.60
C PHE A 40 0.90 -11.46 -0.23
N GLN A 41 2.09 -11.69 0.33
CA GLN A 41 3.16 -12.43 -0.34
C GLN A 41 2.80 -13.90 -0.60
N GLY A 42 1.99 -14.51 0.27
CA GLY A 42 1.46 -15.86 0.09
C GLY A 42 0.28 -15.98 -0.88
N GLY A 43 -0.17 -14.87 -1.48
CA GLY A 43 -1.31 -14.83 -2.40
C GLY A 43 -2.69 -14.93 -1.72
N ASP A 44 -2.75 -14.90 -0.39
CA ASP A 44 -4.00 -14.87 0.38
C ASP A 44 -4.58 -13.44 0.45
N HIS A 45 -4.97 -12.93 -0.72
CA HIS A 45 -5.54 -11.59 -0.87
C HIS A 45 -6.87 -11.42 -0.14
N GLN A 46 -7.59 -12.51 0.16
CA GLN A 46 -8.84 -12.45 0.92
C GLN A 46 -8.58 -12.09 2.38
N THR A 47 -7.59 -12.72 3.01
CA THR A 47 -7.17 -12.36 4.38
C THR A 47 -6.70 -10.92 4.44
N VAL A 48 -5.87 -10.47 3.49
CA VAL A 48 -5.40 -9.08 3.45
C VAL A 48 -6.57 -8.09 3.39
N LYS A 49 -7.56 -8.33 2.52
CA LYS A 49 -8.77 -7.48 2.42
C LYS A 49 -9.59 -7.49 3.70
N ARG A 50 -9.72 -8.64 4.37
CA ARG A 50 -10.41 -8.74 5.65
C ARG A 50 -9.70 -7.88 6.70
N LEU A 51 -8.38 -8.01 6.82
CA LEU A 51 -7.57 -7.22 7.75
C LEU A 51 -7.72 -5.72 7.49
N ALA A 52 -7.68 -5.28 6.23
CA ALA A 52 -7.93 -3.89 5.87
C ALA A 52 -9.35 -3.41 6.25
N SER A 53 -10.37 -4.25 6.03
CA SER A 53 -11.77 -3.91 6.33
C SER A 53 -12.11 -3.84 7.82
N THR A 54 -11.32 -4.49 8.68
CA THR A 54 -11.52 -4.50 10.14
C THR A 54 -10.56 -3.57 10.88
N ASN A 55 -9.56 -3.00 10.20
CA ASN A 55 -8.57 -2.10 10.76
C ASN A 55 -8.52 -0.81 9.92
N LEU A 56 -9.62 -0.06 9.94
CA LEU A 56 -9.90 1.01 8.97
C LEU A 56 -8.91 2.18 9.00
N SER A 57 -8.26 2.42 10.14
CA SER A 57 -7.24 3.45 10.32
C SER A 57 -5.82 2.97 10.01
N ASP A 58 -5.62 1.68 9.75
CA ASP A 58 -4.30 1.11 9.52
C ASP A 58 -3.94 1.24 8.03
N TYR A 59 -3.14 2.26 7.71
CA TYR A 59 -2.75 2.56 6.33
C TYR A 59 -1.89 1.45 5.70
N TYR A 60 -1.16 0.68 6.50
CA TYR A 60 -0.36 -0.45 6.00
C TYR A 60 -1.26 -1.56 5.48
N CYS A 61 -2.25 -1.96 6.28
CA CYS A 61 -3.28 -2.92 5.89
C CYS A 61 -4.11 -2.40 4.72
N LYS A 62 -4.46 -1.11 4.73
CA LYS A 62 -5.22 -0.48 3.64
C LYS A 62 -4.47 -0.54 2.31
N ALA A 63 -3.18 -0.23 2.29
CA ALA A 63 -2.35 -0.32 1.09
C ALA A 63 -2.36 -1.76 0.53
N LEU A 64 -2.00 -2.75 1.35
CA LEU A 64 -1.98 -4.15 0.92
C LEU A 64 -3.39 -4.67 0.50
N GLY A 65 -4.44 -4.22 1.18
CA GLY A 65 -5.82 -4.58 0.88
C GLY A 65 -6.25 -4.15 -0.53
N TYR A 66 -5.84 -2.95 -0.94
CA TYR A 66 -6.01 -2.50 -2.32
C TYR A 66 -5.16 -3.33 -3.28
N LEU A 67 -3.85 -3.53 -3.04
CA LEU A 67 -2.98 -4.30 -3.94
C LEU A 67 -3.52 -5.71 -4.22
N GLY A 68 -4.15 -6.37 -3.25
CA GLY A 68 -4.79 -7.68 -3.44
C GLY A 68 -5.96 -7.68 -4.44
N GLY A 69 -6.42 -6.51 -4.88
CA GLY A 69 -7.36 -6.32 -6.00
C GLY A 69 -6.70 -6.00 -7.34
N ALA A 70 -5.50 -5.41 -7.35
CA ALA A 70 -4.84 -4.92 -8.57
C ALA A 70 -4.44 -6.05 -9.53
N LEU A 71 -4.03 -7.20 -8.98
CA LEU A 71 -3.50 -8.36 -9.69
C LEU A 71 -4.52 -9.08 -10.60
N LYS A 72 -5.79 -8.66 -10.59
CA LYS A 72 -6.87 -9.24 -11.41
C LYS A 72 -7.13 -8.49 -12.72
N LEU A 73 -6.40 -7.42 -13.02
CA LEU A 73 -6.60 -6.56 -14.21
C LEU A 73 -8.09 -6.22 -14.45
N THR A 74 -8.65 -5.42 -13.54
CA THR A 74 -10.04 -4.97 -13.65
C THR A 74 -10.09 -3.56 -14.21
N PRO A 75 -11.26 -3.07 -14.68
CA PRO A 75 -11.43 -1.65 -15.06
C PRO A 75 -11.06 -0.67 -13.93
N ASN A 76 -11.05 -1.14 -12.68
CA ASN A 76 -10.71 -0.33 -11.52
C ASN A 76 -9.22 -0.41 -11.14
N THR A 77 -8.37 -1.10 -11.90
CA THR A 77 -6.96 -1.32 -11.50
C THR A 77 -6.21 0.00 -11.29
N ASP A 78 -6.42 1.02 -12.13
CA ASP A 78 -5.80 2.33 -11.92
C ASP A 78 -6.25 2.98 -10.61
N THR A 79 -7.54 2.88 -10.28
CA THR A 79 -8.08 3.38 -9.01
C THR A 79 -7.47 2.61 -7.83
N ILE A 80 -7.37 1.29 -7.94
CA ILE A 80 -6.77 0.45 -6.91
C ILE A 80 -5.30 0.80 -6.67
N LEU A 81 -4.52 0.98 -7.74
CA LEU A 81 -3.11 1.37 -7.64
C LEU A 81 -2.97 2.76 -7.00
N ALA A 82 -3.79 3.73 -7.42
CA ALA A 82 -3.78 5.08 -6.86
C ALA A 82 -4.12 5.08 -5.36
N GLU A 83 -5.18 4.37 -4.97
CA GLU A 83 -5.59 4.27 -3.57
C GLU A 83 -4.56 3.55 -2.70
N SER A 84 -3.94 2.49 -3.24
CA SER A 84 -2.86 1.81 -2.56
C SER A 84 -1.63 2.70 -2.36
N ALA A 85 -1.23 3.46 -3.38
CA ALA A 85 -0.08 4.35 -3.32
C ALA A 85 -0.30 5.48 -2.30
N ARG A 86 -1.51 6.06 -2.25
CA ARG A 86 -1.89 7.05 -1.24
C ARG A 86 -1.81 6.48 0.17
N ALA A 87 -2.37 5.28 0.39
CA ALA A 87 -2.28 4.62 1.69
C ALA A 87 -0.83 4.32 2.11
N ALA A 88 0.02 3.87 1.19
CA ALA A 88 1.44 3.69 1.47
C ALA A 88 2.13 5.01 1.89
N ALA A 89 1.84 6.11 1.17
CA ALA A 89 2.36 7.43 1.52
C ALA A 89 1.87 7.93 2.89
N ASP A 90 0.60 7.72 3.21
CA ASP A 90 0.03 8.09 4.51
C ASP A 90 0.70 7.33 5.67
N PHE A 91 0.97 6.03 5.49
CA PHE A 91 1.73 5.24 6.47
C PHE A 91 3.13 5.82 6.73
N ILE A 92 3.88 6.14 5.67
CA ILE A 92 5.21 6.75 5.79
C ILE A 92 5.15 8.14 6.42
N LYS A 93 4.12 8.93 6.10
CA LYS A 93 3.89 10.24 6.72
C LYS A 93 3.70 10.10 8.23
N GLU A 94 2.81 9.23 8.68
CA GLU A 94 2.55 9.01 10.12
C GLU A 94 3.81 8.57 10.85
N LYS A 95 4.53 7.57 10.30
CA LYS A 95 5.80 7.11 10.83
C LYS A 95 6.83 8.24 10.94
N THR A 96 6.94 9.05 9.89
CA THR A 96 7.89 10.16 9.85
C THR A 96 7.56 11.20 10.91
N LEU A 97 6.29 11.57 11.05
CA LEU A 97 5.83 12.52 12.05
C LEU A 97 6.08 12.00 13.48
N ALA A 98 5.76 10.73 13.76
CA ALA A 98 5.99 10.11 15.06
C ALA A 98 7.48 10.10 15.43
N ARG A 99 8.34 9.71 14.48
CA ARG A 99 9.80 9.73 14.67
C ARG A 99 10.30 11.14 14.97
N LEU A 100 9.94 12.13 14.16
CA LEU A 100 10.37 13.51 14.35
C LEU A 100 9.88 14.08 15.69
N GLY A 101 8.63 13.82 16.06
CA GLY A 101 8.08 14.23 17.36
C GLY A 101 8.89 13.68 18.53
N GLY A 102 9.21 12.38 18.50
CA GLY A 102 10.03 11.76 19.55
C GLY A 102 11.47 12.28 19.60
N GLU A 103 12.09 12.60 18.46
CA GLU A 103 13.42 13.21 18.43
C GLU A 103 13.41 14.65 18.97
N ILE A 104 12.37 15.42 18.67
CA ILE A 104 12.19 16.78 19.22
C ILE A 104 11.98 16.72 20.73
N GLU A 105 11.12 15.83 21.23
CA GLU A 105 10.88 15.66 22.67
C GLU A 105 12.17 15.35 23.43
N LYS A 106 12.98 14.40 22.92
CA LYS A 106 14.30 14.05 23.49
C LYS A 106 15.27 15.23 23.49
N ALA A 107 15.25 16.06 22.45
CA ALA A 107 16.17 17.19 22.33
C ALA A 107 15.80 18.38 23.24
N LEU A 108 14.53 18.48 23.66
CA LEU A 108 14.01 19.55 24.51
C LEU A 108 13.87 19.15 25.99
N SER A 109 14.10 17.88 26.34
CA SER A 109 14.08 17.35 27.71
C SER A 109 15.47 17.40 28.35
#